data_AF-A0A2G6HAF3-F1
#
_entry.id   AF-A0A2G6HAF3-F1
#
_cell.length_a   1.000
_cell.length_b   1.000
_cell.length_c   1.000
_cell.angle_alpha   90.00
_cell.angle_beta   90.00
_cell.angle_gamma   90.00
#
_symmetry.space_group_name_H-M   'P 1'
#
loop_
_entity.id
_entity.type
_entity.pdbx_description
1 polymer ?
#
loop_
_entity_poly.entity_id
_entity_poly.type
_entity_poly.pdbx_seq_one_letter_code
_entity_poly.pdbx_strand_id
1 'polypeptide(L)' 'MTAVSDLFYVSSEGDVLDEVVAGHYGDTRDGKVEAVLAANPGLAALGAVLSAGVRITLPDLSTSTPVETEQLWG' A
#
# COMPACT_ATOMS: atom_id res chain seq x y z
N MET A 1 -18.10 -18.35 -0.46
CA MET A 1 -17.80 -17.27 0.49
C MET A 1 -16.28 -17.15 0.49
N THR A 2 -15.74 -16.50 -0.53
CA THR A 2 -14.28 -16.39 -0.70
C THR A 2 -13.84 -15.21 0.14
N ALA A 3 -13.05 -15.46 1.18
CA ALA A 3 -12.40 -14.40 1.92
C ALA A 3 -11.41 -13.73 0.95
N VAL A 4 -11.78 -12.56 0.43
CA VAL A 4 -10.80 -11.62 -0.10
C VAL A 4 -10.02 -11.13 1.11
N SER A 5 -8.82 -11.66 1.29
CA SER A 5 -7.90 -11.16 2.30
C SER A 5 -7.45 -9.78 1.83
N ASP A 6 -8.12 -8.72 2.29
CA ASP A 6 -7.67 -7.35 2.04
C ASP A 6 -6.30 -7.16 2.67
N LEU A 7 -5.25 -7.07 1.84
CA LEU A 7 -3.93 -6.73 2.31
C LEU A 7 -3.91 -5.26 2.70
N PHE A 8 -3.39 -4.96 3.89
CA PHE A 8 -3.24 -3.58 4.35
C PHE A 8 -1.82 -3.32 4.83
N TYR A 9 -1.30 -2.16 4.44
CA TYR A 9 -0.06 -1.61 4.92
C TYR A 9 -0.34 -0.52 5.95
N VAL A 10 0.52 -0.40 6.96
CA VAL A 10 0.49 0.70 7.91
C VAL A 10 1.76 1.51 7.71
N SER A 11 1.62 2.76 7.29
CA SER A 11 2.78 3.63 7.08
C SER A 11 3.48 3.99 8.38
N SER A 12 4.76 4.28 8.28
CA SER A 12 5.61 4.88 9.30
C SER A 12 5.81 6.38 9.02
N GLU A 13 6.38 7.11 9.98
CA GLU A 13 6.63 8.53 9.81
C GLU A 13 7.67 8.76 8.70
N GLY A 14 7.27 9.49 7.66
CA GLY A 14 8.16 9.79 6.53
C GLY A 14 8.01 8.85 5.34
N ASP A 15 7.15 7.83 5.44
CA ASP A 15 6.90 6.90 4.33
C ASP A 15 6.30 7.61 3.13
N VAL A 16 6.69 7.19 1.93
CA VAL A 16 6.16 7.73 0.67
C VAL A 16 5.30 6.67 0.00
N LEU A 17 4.10 7.04 -0.45
CA LEU A 17 3.19 6.10 -1.11
C LEU A 17 3.86 5.39 -2.31
N ASP A 18 4.61 6.13 -3.13
CA ASP A 18 5.33 5.57 -4.28
C ASP A 18 6.35 4.50 -3.86
N GLU A 19 7.07 4.70 -2.74
CA GLU A 19 7.99 3.70 -2.20
C GLU A 19 7.26 2.48 -1.64
N VAL A 20 6.13 2.67 -0.95
CA VAL A 20 5.31 1.56 -0.45
C VAL A 20 4.80 0.72 -1.61
N VAL A 21 4.28 1.38 -2.65
CA VAL A 21 3.79 0.72 -3.88
C VAL A 21 4.95 0.03 -4.60
N ALA A 22 6.08 0.69 -4.80
CA ALA A 22 7.25 0.09 -5.44
C ALA A 22 7.84 -1.07 -4.63
N GLY A 23 7.87 -0.97 -3.31
CA GLY A 23 8.36 -2.02 -2.42
C GLY A 23 7.44 -3.22 -2.37
N HIS A 24 6.13 -3.02 -2.48
CA HIS A 24 5.15 -4.09 -2.45
C HIS A 24 4.95 -4.78 -3.81
N TYR A 25 4.76 -3.98 -4.87
CA TYR A 25 4.47 -4.46 -6.23
C TYR A 25 5.71 -4.55 -7.13
N GLY A 26 6.89 -4.25 -6.60
CA GLY A 26 8.17 -4.19 -7.31
C GLY A 26 8.41 -2.91 -8.14
N ASP A 27 7.34 -2.18 -8.48
CA ASP A 27 7.38 -0.94 -9.25
C ASP A 27 6.06 -0.15 -9.11
N THR A 28 6.05 1.10 -9.56
CA THR A 28 4.88 1.99 -9.59
C THR A 28 4.26 2.15 -10.99
N ARG A 29 4.59 1.26 -11.94
CA ARG A 29 4.11 1.34 -13.34
C ARG A 29 2.68 0.79 -13.47
N ASP A 30 2.14 0.86 -14.68
CA ASP A 30 0.81 0.32 -15.03
C ASP A 30 -0.36 0.84 -14.17
N GLY A 31 -0.23 2.05 -13.61
CA GLY A 31 -1.30 2.65 -12.82
C GLY A 31 -1.46 2.05 -11.42
N LYS A 32 -0.43 1.37 -10.90
CA LYS A 32 -0.49 0.71 -9.57
C LYS A 32 -0.77 1.71 -8.45
N VAL A 33 -0.15 2.89 -8.51
CA VAL A 33 -0.38 3.97 -7.52
C VAL A 33 -1.82 4.45 -7.60
N GLU A 34 -2.37 4.64 -8.79
CA GLU A 34 -3.73 5.05 -9.04
C GLU A 34 -4.74 4.00 -8.55
N ALA A 35 -4.44 2.71 -8.73
CA ALA A 35 -5.28 1.64 -8.22
C ALA A 35 -5.31 1.62 -6.68
N VAL A 36 -4.16 1.85 -6.03
CA VAL A 36 -4.09 1.99 -4.56
C VAL A 36 -4.83 3.25 -4.12
N LEU A 37 -4.69 4.39 -4.81
CA LEU A 37 -5.42 5.61 -4.51
C LEU A 37 -6.93 5.47 -4.71
N ALA A 38 -7.36 4.73 -5.73
CA ALA A 38 -8.77 4.42 -5.97
C ALA A 38 -9.35 3.53 -4.87
N ALA A 39 -8.55 2.59 -4.34
CA ALA A 39 -8.92 1.78 -3.19
C ALA A 39 -8.88 2.55 -1.86
N ASN A 40 -8.13 3.66 -1.79
CA ASN A 40 -7.97 4.50 -0.60
C ASN A 40 -8.38 5.95 -0.85
N PRO A 41 -9.69 6.24 -0.95
CA PRO A 41 -10.16 7.60 -1.12
C PRO A 41 -9.73 8.47 0.06
N GLY A 42 -9.02 9.56 -0.23
CA GLY A 42 -8.46 10.49 0.76
C GLY A 42 -6.97 10.32 1.03
N LEU A 43 -6.35 9.21 0.61
CA LEU A 43 -4.91 9.01 0.78
C LEU A 43 -4.08 10.03 0.00
N ALA A 44 -4.49 10.35 -1.24
CA ALA A 44 -3.85 11.40 -2.05
C ALA A 44 -3.91 12.80 -1.41
N ALA A 45 -4.88 13.05 -0.53
CA ALA A 45 -5.00 14.33 0.15
C ALA A 45 -4.01 14.48 1.32
N LEU A 46 -3.45 13.38 1.84
CA LEU A 46 -2.43 13.40 2.89
C LEU A 46 -1.08 13.91 2.35
N GLY A 47 -0.88 13.84 1.03
CA GLY A 47 0.33 14.30 0.35
C GLY A 47 1.30 13.16 0.02
N ALA A 48 2.47 13.53 -0.50
CA ALA A 48 3.49 12.57 -0.92
C ALA A 48 4.14 11.83 0.25
N VAL A 49 4.20 12.47 1.43
CA VAL A 49 4.78 11.91 2.66
C VAL A 49 3.64 11.59 3.62
N LEU A 50 3.59 10.34 4.05
CA LEU A 50 2.61 9.81 4.98
C LEU A 50 3.14 9.94 6.42
N SER A 51 2.21 10.23 7.34
CA SER A 51 2.48 10.13 8.77
C SER A 51 2.50 8.66 9.21
N ALA A 52 3.06 8.36 10.38
CA ALA A 52 2.92 7.03 10.96
C ALA A 52 1.46 6.70 11.25
N GLY A 53 1.08 5.43 11.06
CA GLY A 53 -0.24 4.92 11.36
C GLY A 53 -1.29 5.09 10.26
N VAL A 54 -0.91 5.54 9.05
CA VAL A 54 -1.88 5.60 7.94
C VAL A 54 -2.10 4.19 7.41
N ARG A 55 -3.36 3.74 7.45
CA ARG A 55 -3.76 2.45 6.90
C ARG A 55 -4.02 2.57 5.41
N ILE A 56 -3.26 1.84 4.61
CA ILE A 56 -3.33 1.81 3.16
C ILE A 56 -3.77 0.42 2.73
N THR A 57 -4.93 0.34 2.08
CA THR A 57 -5.40 -0.90 1.45
C THR A 57 -4.63 -1.15 0.17
N LEU A 58 -3.98 -2.29 0.05
CA LEU A 58 -3.25 -2.71 -1.14
C LEU A 58 -4.13 -3.71 -1.92
N PRO A 59 -4.79 -3.30 -3.01
CA PRO A 59 -5.59 -4.22 -3.81
C PRO A 59 -4.69 -5.30 -4.45
N ASP A 60 -5.24 -6.48 -4.71
CA ASP A 60 -4.51 -7.54 -5.42
C ASP A 60 -4.33 -7.15 -6.89
N LEU A 61 -3.33 -6.31 -7.16
CA LEU A 61 -2.79 -6.09 -8.47
C LEU A 61 -1.94 -7.32 -8.74
N SER A 62 -2.20 -8.03 -9.83
CA SER A 62 -1.55 -9.29 -10.17
C SER A 62 -0.03 -9.12 -10.35
N THR A 63 0.68 -8.95 -9.26
CA THR A 63 2.12 -8.88 -9.18
C THR A 63 2.52 -10.05 -8.31
N SER A 64 3.22 -10.97 -8.94
CA SER A 64 3.75 -12.15 -8.30
C SER A 64 4.55 -11.72 -7.07
N THR A 65 4.24 -12.36 -5.94
CA THR A 65 4.88 -12.28 -4.62
C THR A 65 4.32 -11.20 -3.69
N PRO A 66 3.42 -11.56 -2.74
CA PRO A 66 3.12 -10.69 -1.63
C PRO A 66 4.40 -10.57 -0.81
N VAL A 67 4.98 -9.36 -0.75
CA VAL A 67 5.95 -9.05 0.30
C VAL A 67 5.12 -9.03 1.58
N GLU A 68 5.13 -10.17 2.26
CA GLU A 68 4.63 -10.36 3.61
C GLU A 68 5.25 -9.25 4.45
N THR A 69 4.46 -8.21 4.69
CA THR A 69 4.88 -7.09 5.52
C THR A 69 4.80 -7.61 6.93
N GLU A 70 5.87 -8.32 7.30
CA GLU A 70 6.17 -8.81 8.62
C GLU A 70 6.15 -7.62 9.57
N GLN A 71 4.97 -7.35 10.12
CA GLN A 71 4.77 -6.52 11.30
C GLN A 71 5.32 -7.30 12.50
N LEU A 72 6.64 -7.41 12.61
CA LEU A 72 7.31 -7.81 13.84
C LEU A 72 7.23 -6.64 14.81
N TRP A 73 6.12 -6.55 15.52
CA TRP A 73 6.01 -5.76 16.75
C TRP A 73 6.59 -6.59 17.88
N GLY A 74 7.76 -6.17 18.37
CA GLY A 74 8.41 -6.66 19.58
C GLY A 74 9.33 -5.59 20.14
#